data_AF-R5ZYG0-F1
#
_entry.id   AF-R5ZYG0-F1
#
_cell.length_a   1.000
_cell.length_b   1.000
_cell.length_c   1.000
_cell.angle_alpha   90.00
_cell.angle_beta   90.00
_cell.angle_gamma   90.00
#
_symmetry.space_group_name_H-M   'P 1'
#
loop_
_entity.id
_entity.type
_entity.pdbx_description
1 polymer ?
#
loop_
_entity_poly.entity_id
_entity_poly.type
_entity_poly.pdbx_seq_one_letter_code
_entity_poly.pdbx_strand_id
1 'polypeptide(L)'
;MATLTFPQITLSPNILERLSQKAACSGKSLKAYIEGILSDNAKESPSPSGDPWFDDPENIRMVEQGIEQYKEGNCKTYSLDEIKNKLGL
;
A
#
# COMPACT_ATOMS: atom_id res chain seq x y z
N MET A 1 15.07 -23.77 -3.46
CA MET A 1 13.82 -23.05 -3.84
C MET A 1 12.71 -24.08 -3.78
N ALA A 2 11.87 -24.03 -2.75
CA ALA A 2 10.80 -25.03 -2.57
C ALA A 2 9.61 -24.65 -3.46
N THR A 3 9.24 -25.53 -4.38
CA THR A 3 8.04 -25.37 -5.21
C THR A 3 6.85 -25.91 -4.42
N LEU A 4 6.00 -25.02 -3.92
CA LEU A 4 4.73 -25.39 -3.28
C LEU A 4 3.68 -25.60 -4.38
N THR A 5 3.23 -26.84 -4.58
CA THR A 5 2.15 -27.17 -5.52
C THR A 5 0.79 -27.00 -4.84
N PHE A 6 0.06 -25.96 -5.23
CA PHE A 6 -1.34 -25.73 -4.87
C PHE A 6 -2.30 -26.58 -5.71
N PRO A 7 -3.56 -26.82 -5.25
CA PRO A 7 -4.56 -27.55 -6.03
C PRO A 7 -4.78 -26.93 -7.41
N GLN A 8 -5.05 -27.78 -8.41
CA GLN A 8 -5.33 -27.34 -9.79
C GLN A 8 -6.48 -26.33 -9.80
N ILE A 9 -6.15 -25.08 -10.14
CA ILE A 9 -7.16 -24.03 -10.30
C ILE A 9 -7.94 -24.34 -11.59
N THR A 10 -9.23 -24.62 -11.46
CA THR A 10 -10.11 -24.82 -12.60
C THR A 10 -10.79 -23.48 -12.92
N LEU A 11 -10.48 -22.90 -14.07
CA LEU A 11 -11.08 -21.65 -14.54
C LEU A 11 -12.11 -21.94 -15.63
N SER A 12 -13.21 -21.18 -15.65
CA SER A 12 -14.15 -21.23 -16.77
C SER A 12 -13.47 -20.75 -18.07
N PRO A 13 -13.79 -21.34 -19.25
CA PRO A 13 -13.14 -20.99 -20.51
C PRO A 13 -13.18 -19.49 -20.85
N ASN A 14 -14.29 -18.82 -20.53
CA ASN A 14 -14.47 -17.39 -20.75
C ASN A 14 -13.49 -16.53 -19.92
N ILE A 15 -13.20 -16.93 -18.69
CA ILE A 15 -12.27 -16.20 -17.81
C ILE A 15 -10.84 -16.39 -18.29
N LEU A 16 -10.48 -17.61 -18.72
CA LEU A 16 -9.16 -17.90 -19.27
C LEU A 16 -8.88 -17.07 -20.52
N GLU A 17 -9.86 -16.94 -21.42
CA GLU A 17 -9.76 -16.14 -22.64
C GLU A 17 -9.55 -14.65 -22.32
N ARG A 18 -10.36 -14.09 -21.41
CA ARG A 18 -10.22 -12.69 -20.98
C ARG A 18 -8.87 -12.40 -20.32
N LEU A 19 -8.37 -13.32 -19.49
CA LEU A 19 -7.05 -13.20 -18.88
C LEU A 19 -5.93 -13.29 -19.92
N SER A 20 -6.07 -14.17 -20.91
CA SER A 20 -5.13 -14.29 -22.03
C SER A 20 -5.06 -13.00 -22.84
N GLN A 21 -6.20 -12.40 -23.16
CA GLN A 21 -6.27 -11.12 -23.86
C GLN A 21 -5.60 -10.00 -23.04
N LYS A 22 -5.89 -9.90 -21.73
CA LYS A 22 -5.25 -8.92 -20.84
C LYS A 22 -3.74 -9.13 -20.71
N ALA A 23 -3.29 -10.38 -20.66
CA ALA A 23 -1.87 -10.72 -20.63
C ALA A 23 -1.17 -10.30 -21.92
N ALA A 24 -1.77 -10.59 -23.08
CA ALA A 24 -1.28 -10.18 -24.39
C ALA A 24 -1.21 -8.65 -24.54
N CYS A 25 -2.25 -7.91 -24.13
CA CYS A 25 -2.22 -6.45 -24.09
C CYS A 25 -1.13 -5.89 -23.17
N SER A 26 -0.76 -6.62 -22.12
CA SER A 26 0.31 -6.24 -21.19
C SER A 26 1.70 -6.70 -21.65
N GLY A 27 1.81 -7.38 -22.81
CA GLY A 27 3.06 -7.94 -23.32
C GLY A 27 3.63 -9.07 -22.46
N LYS A 28 2.81 -9.71 -21.60
CA LYS A 28 3.23 -10.76 -20.66
C LYS A 28 2.63 -12.10 -21.05
N SER A 29 3.30 -13.19 -20.69
CA SER A 29 2.69 -14.53 -20.77
C SER A 29 1.54 -14.63 -19.76
N LEU A 30 0.55 -15.48 -20.03
CA LEU A 30 -0.59 -15.69 -19.13
C LEU A 30 -0.13 -16.09 -17.71
N LYS A 31 0.90 -16.94 -17.60
CA LYS A 31 1.53 -17.30 -16.32
C LYS A 31 2.09 -16.07 -15.59
N ALA A 32 2.93 -15.28 -16.25
CA ALA A 32 3.56 -14.10 -15.65
C ALA A 32 2.53 -13.02 -15.29
N TYR A 33 1.45 -12.91 -16.05
CA TYR A 33 0.34 -12.02 -15.75
C TYR A 33 -0.43 -12.45 -14.50
N ILE A 34 -0.75 -13.74 -14.37
CA ILE A 34 -1.42 -14.29 -13.19
C ILE A 34 -0.53 -14.19 -11.95
N GLU A 35 0.75 -14.54 -12.06
CA GLU A 35 1.72 -14.38 -10.96
C GLU A 35 1.87 -12.92 -10.52
N GLY A 36 1.85 -11.99 -11.48
CA GLY A 36 1.84 -10.56 -11.21
C GLY A 36 0.59 -10.11 -10.43
N ILE A 37 -0.60 -10.48 -10.90
CA ILE A 37 -1.86 -10.19 -10.19
C ILE A 37 -1.81 -10.75 -8.77
N LEU A 38 -1.42 -12.02 -8.61
CA LEU A 38 -1.37 -12.66 -7.31
C LEU A 38 -0.37 -11.97 -6.39
N SER A 39 0.79 -11.53 -6.90
CA SER A 39 1.80 -10.81 -6.13
C SER A 39 1.34 -9.39 -5.75
N ASP A 40 0.70 -8.67 -6.68
CA ASP A 40 0.20 -7.31 -6.44
C ASP A 40 -0.96 -7.31 -5.43
N ASN A 41 -1.81 -8.34 -5.45
CA ASN A 41 -2.88 -8.52 -4.46
C ASN A 41 -2.39 -9.15 -3.14
N ALA A 42 -1.27 -9.88 -3.17
CA ALA A 42 -0.62 -10.41 -1.96
C ALA A 42 0.26 -9.37 -1.25
N LYS A 43 0.37 -8.14 -1.77
CA LYS A 43 0.81 -7.02 -0.95
C LYS A 43 -0.25 -6.79 0.13
N GLU A 44 -0.04 -7.42 1.28
CA GLU A 44 -0.43 -6.80 2.54
C GLU A 44 0.15 -5.40 2.50
N SER A 45 -0.73 -4.40 2.40
CA SER A 45 -0.30 -3.01 2.49
C SER A 45 0.50 -2.89 3.79
N PRO A 46 1.76 -2.45 3.77
CA PRO A 46 2.52 -2.23 5.00
C PRO A 46 1.90 -1.09 5.84
N SER A 47 0.87 -0.40 5.31
CA SER A 47 0.02 0.48 6.10
C SER A 47 -0.92 -0.36 6.96
N PRO A 48 -0.83 -0.26 8.30
CA PRO A 48 -1.83 -0.79 9.21
C PRO A 48 -3.09 0.06 9.03
N SER A 49 -3.88 -0.26 8.01
CA SER A 49 -5.20 0.33 7.84
C SER A 49 -6.05 -0.28 8.95
N GLY A 50 -6.30 0.51 10.01
CA GLY A 50 -6.92 0.04 11.26
C GLY A 50 -6.09 0.30 12.53
N ASP A 51 -5.18 1.27 12.52
CA ASP A 51 -4.51 1.72 13.75
C ASP A 51 -5.54 2.40 14.68
N PRO A 52 -5.80 1.83 15.89
CA PRO A 52 -6.78 2.36 16.83
C PRO A 52 -6.49 3.79 17.30
N TRP A 53 -5.26 4.27 17.11
CA TRP A 53 -4.94 5.66 17.39
C TRP A 53 -5.83 6.62 16.57
N PHE A 54 -6.17 6.27 15.32
CA PHE A 54 -7.07 7.09 14.48
C PHE A 54 -8.55 6.84 14.73
N ASP A 55 -8.91 5.89 15.60
CA ASP A 55 -10.31 5.66 16.01
C ASP A 55 -10.71 6.60 17.17
N ASP A 56 -9.73 7.18 17.88
CA ASP A 56 -9.98 8.14 18.96
C ASP A 56 -10.29 9.54 18.38
N PRO A 57 -11.48 10.12 18.64
CA PRO A 57 -11.85 11.42 18.13
C PRO A 57 -10.92 12.55 18.60
N GLU A 58 -10.28 12.45 19.76
CA GLU A 58 -9.32 13.48 20.19
C GLU A 58 -8.03 13.45 19.36
N ASN A 59 -7.58 12.26 18.94
CA ASN A 59 -6.42 12.13 18.06
C ASN A 59 -6.69 12.69 16.67
N ILE A 60 -7.89 12.45 16.14
CA ILE A 60 -8.33 13.09 14.90
C ILE A 60 -8.38 14.62 15.04
N ARG A 61 -8.96 15.11 16.15
CA ARG A 61 -9.01 16.56 16.43
C ARG A 61 -7.62 17.19 16.50
N MET A 62 -6.63 16.50 17.09
CA MET A 62 -5.24 16.95 17.13
C MET A 62 -4.62 17.07 15.72
N VAL A 63 -4.89 16.10 14.85
CA VAL A 63 -4.40 16.12 13.45
C VAL A 63 -5.03 17.27 12.68
N GLU A 64 -6.35 17.45 12.79
CA GLU A 64 -7.08 18.55 12.15
C GLU A 64 -6.57 19.92 12.60
N GLN A 65 -6.37 20.09 13.91
CA GLN A 65 -5.81 21.30 14.48
C GLN A 65 -4.39 21.57 13.94
N GLY A 66 -3.55 20.53 13.80
CA GLY A 66 -2.22 20.67 13.21
C GLY A 66 -2.25 21.12 11.74
N ILE A 67 -3.22 20.62 10.97
CA ILE A 67 -3.44 21.03 9.57
C ILE A 67 -3.86 22.50 9.50
N GLU A 68 -4.75 22.95 10.39
CA GLU A 68 -5.16 24.36 10.47
C GLU A 68 -3.99 25.28 10.83
N GLN A 69 -3.20 24.92 11.86
CA GLN A 69 -2.01 25.69 12.24
C GLN A 69 -0.99 25.81 11.11
N TYR A 70 -0.80 24.74 10.32
CA TYR A 70 0.04 24.79 9.12
C TYR A 70 -0.52 25.76 8.07
N LYS A 71 -1.83 25.72 7.79
CA LYS A 71 -2.48 26.64 6.84
C LYS A 71 -2.39 28.09 7.29
N GLU A 72 -2.45 28.35 8.59
CA GLU A 72 -2.28 29.68 9.20
C GLU A 72 -0.81 30.14 9.23
N GLY A 73 0.13 29.29 8.80
CA GLY A 73 1.57 29.59 8.81
C GLY A 73 2.20 29.54 10.21
N ASN A 74 1.47 29.04 11.21
CA ASN A 74 1.95 28.86 12.57
C ASN A 74 2.75 27.54 12.70
N CYS A 75 3.75 27.39 11.84
CA CYS A 75 4.64 26.24 11.83
C CYS A 75 6.10 26.70 11.77
N LYS A 76 6.99 25.95 12.43
CA LYS A 76 8.42 26.18 12.39
C LYS A 76 9.09 25.08 11.60
N THR A 77 9.80 25.46 10.54
CA THR A 77 10.65 24.54 9.78
C THR A 77 11.97 24.36 10.51
N TYR A 78 12.41 23.12 10.59
CA TYR A 78 13.73 22.75 11.10
C TYR A 78 14.46 21.95 10.04
N SER A 79 15.77 22.13 9.97
CA SER A 79 16.65 21.21 9.25
C SER A 79 16.79 19.89 10.01
N LEU A 80 17.22 18.84 9.31
CA LEU A 80 17.45 17.53 9.92
C LEU A 80 18.46 17.58 11.08
N ASP A 81 19.51 18.39 10.94
CA ASP A 81 20.53 18.56 11.97
C ASP A 81 19.98 19.27 13.22
N GLU A 82 19.10 20.27 13.05
CA GLU A 82 18.43 20.93 14.18
C GLU A 82 17.46 19.99 14.90
N ILE A 83 16.77 19.11 14.17
CA ILE A 83 15.88 18.10 14.75
C ILE A 83 16.67 17.10 15.58
N LYS A 84 17.76 16.56 15.03
CA LYS A 84 18.63 15.60 15.75
C LYS A 84 19.18 16.18 17.04
N ASN A 85 19.71 17.40 16.97
CA ASN A 85 20.20 18.12 18.15
C ASN A 85 19.12 18.35 19.22
N LYS A 86 17.87 18.63 18.81
CA LYS A 86 16.74 18.81 19.75
C LYS A 86 16.25 17.51 20.38
N LEU A 87 16.31 16.41 19.63
CA LEU A 87 15.88 15.09 20.09
C LEU A 87 16.99 14.31 20.83
N GLY A 88 18.22 14.84 20.84
CA GLY A 88 19.38 14.17 21.44
C GLY A 88 19.84 12.94 20.64
N LEU A 89 19.63 12.96 19.33
CA LEU A 89 19.97 11.88 18.39
C LEU A 89 21.28 12.16 17.64
#